data_AF-A0A3Y9C2Q2-F1
#
_entry.id   AF-A0A3Y9C2Q2-F1
#
_cell.length_a   1.000
_cell.length_b   1.000
_cell.length_c   1.000
_cell.angle_alpha   90.00
_cell.angle_beta   90.00
_cell.angle_gamma   90.00
#
_symmetry.space_group_name_H-M   'P 1'
#
loop_
_entity.id
_entity.type
_entity.pdbx_description
1 polymer ?
#
loop_
_entity_poly.entity_id
_entity_poly.type
_entity_poly.pdbx_seq_one_letter_code
_entity_poly.pdbx_strand_id
1 'polypeptide(L)'
;MNFMFFLPIICGITAANVYYIQPLIPIVQETLSISYTKASMLYSLSLLGNGLALFFIVPIGDFINKKQLILIFYSILTLSQLIFYLNSNYFILALMSFILGIGSSVIPLIISSISNNENGSLYIGRIMAGVLIGILSSRFLSSEIGAAYGWKSIYILSSTAMLISFLFIY
;
A
#
# COMPACT_ATOMS: atom_id res chain seq x y z
N MET A 1 -15.37 10.03 17.55
CA MET A 1 -14.19 9.99 18.45
C MET A 1 -13.28 8.77 18.22
N ASN A 2 -13.78 7.57 17.85
CA ASN A 2 -12.95 6.36 17.70
C ASN A 2 -12.13 6.25 16.40
N PHE A 3 -12.57 6.88 15.31
CA PHE A 3 -11.93 6.78 13.98
C PHE A 3 -10.47 7.25 13.93
N MET A 4 -10.15 8.30 14.68
CA MET A 4 -8.82 8.92 14.71
C MET A 4 -7.75 8.04 15.36
N PHE A 5 -8.14 7.08 16.20
CA PHE A 5 -7.19 6.15 16.84
C PHE A 5 -6.73 5.03 15.91
N PHE A 6 -7.57 4.58 14.98
CA PHE A 6 -7.22 3.50 14.04
C PHE A 6 -6.46 3.99 12.81
N LEU A 7 -6.59 5.28 12.48
CA LEU A 7 -5.93 5.93 11.34
C LEU A 7 -4.42 5.67 11.21
N PRO A 8 -3.61 5.78 12.29
CA PRO A 8 -2.18 5.44 12.23
C PRO A 8 -1.90 4.00 11.84
N ILE A 9 -2.70 3.05 12.35
CA ILE A 9 -2.56 1.61 12.07
C ILE A 9 -2.91 1.35 10.61
N ILE A 10 -4.04 1.90 10.17
CA ILE A 10 -4.57 1.79 8.82
C ILE A 10 -3.59 2.37 7.78
N CYS A 11 -3.04 3.57 8.04
CA CYS A 11 -2.01 4.18 7.21
C CYS A 11 -0.69 3.38 7.23
N GLY A 12 -0.32 2.80 8.38
CA GLY A 12 0.84 1.94 8.53
C GLY A 12 0.75 0.67 7.67
N ILE A 13 -0.38 -0.02 7.74
CA ILE A 13 -0.67 -1.21 6.91
C ILE A 13 -0.64 -0.83 5.42
N THR A 14 -1.27 0.28 5.05
CA THR A 14 -1.30 0.74 3.66
C THR A 14 0.09 1.08 3.12
N ALA A 15 0.90 1.77 3.91
CA ALA A 15 2.27 2.11 3.53
C ALA A 15 3.12 0.86 3.32
N ALA A 16 3.01 -0.13 4.23
CA ALA A 16 3.76 -1.37 4.19
C ALA A 16 3.65 -2.10 2.82
N ASN A 17 2.48 -2.00 2.18
CA ASN A 17 2.15 -2.73 0.95
C ASN A 17 3.08 -2.44 -0.22
N VAL A 18 3.49 -1.18 -0.40
CA VAL A 18 4.41 -0.78 -1.49
C VAL A 18 5.82 -1.30 -1.24
N TYR A 19 6.20 -1.50 0.03
CA TYR A 19 7.54 -1.91 0.41
C TYR A 19 7.73 -3.43 0.49
N TYR A 20 6.66 -4.23 0.54
CA TYR A 20 6.78 -5.70 0.58
C TYR A 20 7.58 -6.28 -0.58
N ILE A 21 7.44 -5.71 -1.77
CA ILE A 21 8.13 -6.20 -2.97
C ILE A 21 9.66 -6.12 -2.81
N GLN A 22 10.18 -5.13 -2.09
CA GLN A 22 11.62 -4.82 -2.00
C GLN A 22 12.47 -5.94 -1.40
N PRO A 23 12.19 -6.48 -0.19
CA PRO A 23 12.88 -7.64 0.36
C PRO A 23 12.52 -8.96 -0.35
N LEU A 24 11.41 -9.00 -1.09
CA LEU A 24 10.99 -10.17 -1.85
C LEU A 24 11.67 -10.28 -3.22
N ILE A 25 12.35 -9.23 -3.70
CA ILE A 25 13.03 -9.21 -5.02
C ILE A 25 13.86 -10.48 -5.27
N PRO A 26 14.73 -10.95 -4.36
CA PRO A 26 15.54 -12.15 -4.60
C PRO A 26 14.70 -13.42 -4.75
N ILE A 27 13.63 -13.54 -3.94
CA ILE A 27 12.73 -14.70 -3.95
C ILE A 27 11.88 -14.71 -5.23
N VAL A 28 11.39 -13.54 -5.65
CA VAL A 28 10.64 -13.32 -6.90
C VAL A 28 11.53 -13.60 -8.11
N GLN A 29 12.82 -13.22 -8.05
CA GLN A 29 13.80 -13.50 -9.08
C GLN A 29 13.96 -15.01 -9.31
N GLU A 30 14.18 -15.79 -8.25
CA GLU A 30 14.30 -17.25 -8.34
C GLU A 30 12.99 -17.90 -8.81
N THR A 31 11.86 -17.55 -8.20
CA THR A 31 10.58 -18.21 -8.51
C THR A 31 10.05 -17.92 -9.91
N LEU A 32 10.25 -16.72 -10.46
CA LEU A 32 9.86 -16.42 -11.85
C LEU A 32 11.00 -16.65 -12.86
N SER A 33 12.19 -17.05 -12.41
CA SER A 33 13.38 -17.20 -13.26
C SER A 33 13.65 -15.94 -14.12
N ILE A 34 13.48 -14.76 -13.53
CA ILE A 34 13.70 -13.46 -14.19
C ILE A 34 15.01 -12.84 -13.72
N SER A 35 15.47 -11.78 -14.39
CA SER A 35 16.64 -11.01 -13.91
C SER A 35 16.30 -10.15 -12.70
N TYR A 36 17.29 -9.87 -11.86
CA TYR A 36 17.17 -8.94 -10.73
C TYR A 36 16.61 -7.57 -11.18
N THR A 37 17.05 -7.09 -12.35
CA THR A 37 16.56 -5.84 -12.95
C THR A 37 15.04 -5.87 -13.17
N LYS A 38 14.49 -6.95 -13.72
CA LYS A 38 13.03 -7.10 -13.92
C LYS A 38 12.28 -7.14 -12.58
N ALA A 39 12.77 -7.91 -11.61
CA ALA A 39 12.15 -7.96 -10.29
C ALA A 39 12.17 -6.60 -9.58
N SER A 40 13.29 -5.86 -9.64
CA SER A 40 13.40 -4.50 -9.10
C SER A 40 12.51 -3.49 -9.82
N MET A 41 12.20 -3.73 -11.10
CA MET A 41 11.30 -2.89 -11.89
C MET A 41 9.89 -2.85 -11.29
N LEU A 42 9.43 -3.93 -10.64
CA LEU A 42 8.14 -3.97 -9.95
C LEU A 42 8.04 -2.87 -8.89
N TYR A 43 9.08 -2.70 -8.07
CA TYR A 43 9.15 -1.62 -7.08
C TYR A 43 9.16 -0.23 -7.75
N SER A 44 9.94 -0.05 -8.81
CA SER A 44 9.98 1.20 -9.57
C SER A 44 8.64 1.55 -10.20
N LEU A 45 7.88 0.57 -10.70
CA LEU A 45 6.54 0.76 -11.23
C LEU A 45 5.57 1.19 -10.14
N SER A 46 5.66 0.64 -8.92
CA SER A 46 4.87 1.11 -7.79
C SER A 46 5.18 2.56 -7.43
N LEU A 47 6.45 2.98 -7.47
CA LEU A 47 6.82 4.37 -7.25
C LEU A 47 6.29 5.29 -8.36
N LEU A 48 6.37 4.87 -9.63
CA LEU A 48 5.81 5.59 -10.76
C LEU A 48 4.29 5.74 -10.64
N GLY A 49 3.59 4.66 -10.28
CA GLY A 49 2.14 4.68 -10.05
C GLY A 49 1.75 5.59 -8.90
N ASN A 50 2.49 5.55 -7.79
CA ASN A 50 2.26 6.44 -6.66
C ASN A 50 2.51 7.91 -7.01
N GLY A 51 3.58 8.21 -7.77
CA GLY A 51 3.86 9.57 -8.22
C GLY A 51 2.80 10.12 -9.18
N LEU A 52 2.39 9.32 -10.16
CA LEU A 52 1.32 9.69 -11.09
C LEU A 52 -0.02 9.86 -10.39
N ALA A 53 -0.35 8.95 -9.48
CA ALA A 53 -1.56 9.06 -8.69
C ALA A 53 -1.53 10.33 -7.86
N LEU A 54 -0.47 10.63 -7.10
CA LEU A 54 -0.35 11.90 -6.37
C LEU A 54 -0.56 13.13 -7.27
N PHE A 55 -0.02 13.13 -8.49
CA PHE A 55 -0.21 14.23 -9.44
C PHE A 55 -1.70 14.41 -9.83
N PHE A 56 -2.43 13.32 -10.03
CA PHE A 56 -3.87 13.34 -10.35
C PHE A 56 -4.77 13.46 -9.11
N ILE A 57 -4.32 13.01 -7.94
CA ILE A 57 -5.12 12.96 -6.72
C ILE A 57 -5.34 14.35 -6.14
N VAL A 58 -4.39 15.27 -6.33
CA VAL A 58 -4.50 16.66 -5.90
C VAL A 58 -5.68 17.35 -6.58
N PRO A 59 -5.77 17.40 -7.93
CA PRO A 59 -6.92 18.03 -8.59
C PRO A 59 -8.21 17.25 -8.33
N ILE A 60 -8.20 15.92 -8.35
CA ILE A 60 -9.43 15.12 -8.15
C ILE A 60 -9.97 15.24 -6.72
N GLY A 61 -9.08 15.30 -5.73
CA GLY A 61 -9.43 15.41 -4.31
C GLY A 61 -10.05 16.76 -3.92
N ASP A 62 -9.88 17.80 -4.74
CA ASP A 62 -10.52 19.10 -4.56
C ASP A 62 -11.97 19.11 -5.07
N PHE A 63 -12.29 18.28 -6.08
CA PHE A 63 -13.64 18.18 -6.65
C PHE A 63 -14.49 17.05 -6.03
N ILE A 64 -13.86 15.99 -5.52
CA ILE A 64 -14.54 14.79 -5.01
C ILE A 64 -14.37 14.67 -3.50
N ASN A 65 -15.40 14.16 -2.83
CA ASN A 65 -15.34 13.88 -1.39
C ASN A 65 -14.15 12.96 -1.04
N LYS A 66 -13.28 13.43 -0.15
CA LYS A 66 -12.09 12.71 0.32
C LYS A 66 -12.40 11.28 0.80
N LYS A 67 -13.54 11.08 1.47
CA LYS A 67 -14.01 9.75 1.91
C LYS A 67 -14.26 8.77 0.75
N GLN A 68 -14.86 9.24 -0.36
CA GLN A 68 -15.11 8.40 -1.53
C GLN A 68 -13.80 8.01 -2.22
N LEU A 69 -12.86 8.95 -2.34
CA LEU A 69 -11.52 8.63 -2.86
C LEU A 69 -10.85 7.55 -2.02
N ILE A 70 -10.84 7.70 -0.70
CA ILE A 70 -10.24 6.70 0.21
C ILE A 70 -10.83 5.32 -0.08
N LEU A 71 -12.15 5.18 -0.14
CA LEU A 71 -12.81 3.89 -0.42
C LEU A 71 -12.41 3.29 -1.78
N ILE A 72 -12.33 4.13 -2.82
CA ILE A 72 -11.91 3.69 -4.16
C ILE A 72 -10.46 3.17 -4.12
N PHE A 73 -9.53 3.90 -3.50
CA PHE A 73 -8.12 3.48 -3.43
C PHE A 73 -7.93 2.19 -2.62
N TYR A 74 -8.65 2.01 -1.51
CA TYR A 74 -8.64 0.75 -0.76
C TYR A 74 -9.19 -0.42 -1.58
N SER A 75 -10.25 -0.19 -2.34
CA SER A 75 -10.83 -1.21 -3.23
C SER A 75 -9.85 -1.59 -4.34
N ILE A 76 -9.19 -0.60 -4.93
CA ILE A 76 -8.14 -0.80 -5.94
C ILE A 76 -6.96 -1.59 -5.35
N LEU A 77 -6.49 -1.24 -4.15
CA LEU A 77 -5.40 -1.95 -3.48
C LEU A 77 -5.74 -3.40 -3.20
N THR A 78 -6.89 -3.66 -2.56
CA THR A 78 -7.34 -5.02 -2.20
C THR A 78 -7.45 -5.91 -3.43
N LEU A 79 -8.09 -5.41 -4.50
CA LEU A 79 -8.18 -6.12 -5.78
C LEU A 79 -6.81 -6.38 -6.41
N SER A 80 -5.94 -5.37 -6.44
CA SER A 80 -4.60 -5.51 -7.00
C SER A 80 -3.79 -6.58 -6.29
N GLN A 81 -3.88 -6.65 -4.96
CA GLN A 81 -3.20 -7.66 -4.14
C GLN A 81 -3.72 -9.07 -4.38
N LEU A 82 -5.04 -9.22 -4.54
CA LEU A 82 -5.64 -10.51 -4.89
C LEU A 82 -5.17 -10.99 -6.28
N ILE A 83 -5.16 -10.10 -7.27
CA ILE A 83 -4.66 -10.43 -8.61
C ILE A 83 -3.16 -10.75 -8.57
N PHE A 84 -2.38 -10.02 -7.75
CA PHE A 84 -0.95 -10.27 -7.53
C PHE A 84 -0.70 -11.66 -6.95
N TYR A 85 -1.55 -12.11 -6.02
CA TYR A 85 -1.49 -13.45 -5.44
C TYR A 85 -1.83 -14.56 -6.46
N LEU A 86 -2.94 -14.38 -7.20
CA LEU A 86 -3.48 -15.38 -8.12
C LEU A 86 -2.60 -15.59 -9.36
N ASN A 87 -1.84 -14.57 -9.78
CA ASN A 87 -1.06 -14.63 -11.00
C ASN A 87 0.45 -14.80 -10.74
N SER A 88 1.14 -15.45 -11.67
CA SER A 88 2.61 -15.55 -11.69
C SER A 88 3.23 -14.94 -12.95
N ASN A 89 2.43 -14.26 -13.78
CA ASN A 89 2.94 -13.65 -15.01
C ASN A 89 3.56 -12.29 -14.70
N TYR A 90 4.82 -12.09 -15.07
CA TYR A 90 5.55 -10.84 -14.88
C TYR A 90 4.80 -9.60 -15.37
N PHE A 91 4.16 -9.66 -16.55
CA PHE A 91 3.43 -8.51 -17.10
C PHE A 91 2.23 -8.12 -16.23
N ILE A 92 1.51 -9.11 -15.71
CA ILE A 92 0.38 -8.89 -14.79
C ILE A 92 0.90 -8.32 -13.47
N LEU A 93 1.99 -8.88 -12.93
CA LEU A 93 2.60 -8.40 -11.68
C LEU A 93 3.12 -6.97 -11.84
N ALA A 94 3.70 -6.61 -12.98
CA ALA A 94 4.15 -5.26 -13.29
C ALA A 94 2.98 -4.26 -13.31
N LEU A 95 1.90 -4.62 -14.01
CA LEU A 95 0.70 -3.79 -14.10
C LEU A 95 0.01 -3.64 -12.73
N MET A 96 -0.09 -4.73 -11.96
CA MET A 96 -0.61 -4.69 -10.60
C MET A 96 0.30 -3.93 -9.63
N SER A 97 1.62 -3.96 -9.81
CA SER A 97 2.57 -3.16 -9.01
C SER A 97 2.35 -1.66 -9.24
N PHE A 98 2.10 -1.27 -10.48
CA PHE A 98 1.74 0.10 -10.82
C PHE A 98 0.43 0.53 -10.16
N ILE A 99 -0.60 -0.31 -10.23
CA ILE A 99 -1.91 -0.04 -9.60
C ILE A 99 -1.80 -0.02 -8.06
N LEU A 100 -0.99 -0.91 -7.47
CA LEU A 100 -0.66 -0.89 -6.05
C LEU A 100 -0.05 0.46 -5.63
N GLY A 101 0.86 0.99 -6.46
CA GLY A 101 1.42 2.32 -6.29
C GLY A 101 0.35 3.41 -6.25
N ILE A 102 -0.56 3.38 -7.22
CA ILE A 102 -1.71 4.31 -7.29
C ILE A 102 -2.54 4.27 -6.01
N GLY A 103 -2.84 3.05 -5.55
CA GLY A 103 -3.52 2.76 -4.30
C GLY A 103 -2.91 3.45 -3.06
N SER A 104 -1.58 3.42 -2.97
CA SER A 104 -0.85 3.94 -1.80
C SER A 104 -0.88 5.45 -1.65
N SER A 105 -1.28 6.19 -2.69
CA SER A 105 -1.41 7.66 -2.65
C SER A 105 -2.54 8.16 -1.74
N VAL A 106 -3.26 7.25 -1.08
CA VAL A 106 -4.34 7.59 -0.13
C VAL A 106 -3.82 8.27 1.16
N ILE A 107 -2.56 8.01 1.57
CA ILE A 107 -2.01 8.49 2.85
C ILE A 107 -1.90 10.02 2.89
N PRO A 108 -1.30 10.72 1.89
CA PRO A 108 -1.29 12.18 1.85
C PRO A 108 -2.69 12.80 1.84
N LEU A 109 -3.67 12.13 1.23
CA LEU A 109 -5.05 12.60 1.15
C LEU A 109 -5.75 12.56 2.52
N ILE A 110 -5.47 11.50 3.29
CA ILE A 110 -5.90 11.39 4.69
C ILE A 110 -5.28 12.52 5.53
N ILE A 111 -3.97 12.76 5.38
CA ILE A 111 -3.25 13.83 6.09
C ILE A 111 -3.87 15.20 5.79
N SER A 112 -4.14 15.50 4.51
CA SER A 112 -4.76 16.77 4.10
C SER A 112 -6.21 16.92 4.58
N SER A 113 -6.90 15.82 4.88
CA SER A 113 -8.25 15.87 5.45
C SER A 113 -8.26 16.23 6.93
N ILE A 114 -7.14 16.01 7.64
CA ILE A 114 -7.04 16.17 9.09
C ILE A 114 -6.27 17.46 9.45
N SER A 115 -5.52 18.03 8.51
CA SER A 115 -4.67 19.21 8.72
C SER A 115 -5.43 20.47 9.19
N ASN A 116 -6.71 20.62 8.83
CA ASN A 116 -7.54 21.76 9.24
C ASN A 116 -8.16 21.63 10.64
N ASN A 117 -8.01 20.48 11.31
CA ASN A 117 -8.51 20.33 12.68
C ASN A 117 -7.54 20.95 13.69
N GLU A 118 -8.06 21.47 14.81
CA GLU A 118 -7.27 22.09 15.90
C GLU A 118 -6.17 21.16 16.45
N ASN A 119 -6.40 19.84 16.44
CA ASN A 119 -5.44 18.81 16.85
C ASN A 119 -4.74 18.11 15.66
N GLY A 120 -4.80 18.67 14.46
CA GLY A 120 -4.36 18.04 13.22
C GLY A 120 -2.89 17.63 13.25
N SER A 121 -1.99 18.50 13.75
CA SER A 121 -0.55 18.24 13.84
C SER A 121 -0.21 17.02 14.71
N LEU A 122 -0.90 16.83 15.84
CA LEU A 122 -0.76 15.67 16.72
C LEU A 122 -1.15 14.37 16.02
N TYR A 123 -2.25 14.37 15.28
CA TYR A 123 -2.69 13.18 14.54
C TYR A 123 -1.78 12.85 13.35
N ILE A 124 -1.28 13.86 12.64
CA ILE A 124 -0.32 13.69 11.57
C ILE A 124 0.96 13.03 12.11
N GLY A 125 1.47 13.50 13.25
CA GLY A 125 2.62 12.88 13.91
C GLY A 125 2.39 11.40 14.25
N ARG A 126 1.21 11.05 14.77
CA ARG A 126 0.84 9.65 15.03
C ARG A 126 0.74 8.82 13.75
N ILE A 127 0.16 9.37 12.69
CA ILE A 127 0.08 8.70 11.38
C ILE A 127 1.48 8.43 10.84
N MET A 128 2.39 9.41 10.88
CA MET A 128 3.76 9.21 10.43
C MET A 128 4.50 8.16 11.26
N ALA A 129 4.31 8.14 12.58
CA ALA A 129 4.87 7.09 13.42
C ALA A 129 4.33 5.70 13.02
N GLY A 130 3.03 5.57 12.81
CA GLY A 130 2.40 4.32 12.33
C GLY A 130 2.90 3.88 10.95
N VAL A 131 3.08 4.83 10.03
CA VAL A 131 3.67 4.60 8.70
C VAL A 131 5.09 4.08 8.82
N LEU A 132 5.95 4.71 9.63
CA LEU A 132 7.33 4.26 9.84
C LEU A 132 7.38 2.84 10.44
N ILE A 133 6.56 2.58 11.47
CA ILE A 133 6.46 1.26 12.10
C ILE A 133 5.97 0.23 11.08
N GLY A 134 4.98 0.57 10.25
CA GLY A 134 4.45 -0.27 9.19
C GLY A 134 5.51 -0.63 8.15
N ILE A 135 6.28 0.35 7.67
CA ILE A 135 7.36 0.14 6.69
C ILE A 135 8.50 -0.71 7.27
N LEU A 136 8.88 -0.49 8.54
CA LEU A 136 9.90 -1.30 9.19
C LEU A 136 9.44 -2.74 9.41
N SER A 137 8.21 -2.90 9.91
CA SER A 137 7.60 -4.22 10.13
C SER A 137 7.37 -4.94 8.80
N SER A 138 7.11 -4.21 7.71
CA SER A 138 6.87 -4.80 6.41
C SER A 138 8.07 -5.61 5.93
N ARG A 139 9.29 -5.09 6.15
CA ARG A 139 10.53 -5.78 5.79
C ARG A 139 10.69 -7.09 6.55
N PHE A 140 10.48 -7.07 7.86
CA PHE A 140 10.61 -8.26 8.70
C PHE A 140 9.56 -9.33 8.32
N LEU A 141 8.30 -8.92 8.22
CA LEU A 141 7.20 -9.81 7.86
C LEU A 141 7.41 -10.41 6.48
N SER A 142 7.74 -9.59 5.47
CA SER A 142 7.95 -10.09 4.11
C SER A 142 9.21 -10.94 3.96
N SER A 143 10.27 -10.70 4.72
CA SER A 143 11.44 -11.59 4.69
C SER A 143 11.14 -12.95 5.31
N GLU A 144 10.54 -13.00 6.50
CA GLU A 144 10.27 -14.27 7.18
C GLU A 144 9.14 -15.05 6.48
N ILE A 145 8.00 -14.39 6.23
CA ILE A 145 6.83 -15.02 5.61
C ILE A 145 7.15 -15.39 4.16
N GLY A 146 7.89 -14.54 3.44
CA GLY A 146 8.32 -14.80 2.08
C GLY A 146 9.24 -16.02 1.97
N ALA A 147 10.12 -16.23 2.95
CA ALA A 147 11.00 -17.39 3.00
C ALA A 147 10.28 -18.67 3.44
N ALA A 148 9.36 -18.59 4.42
CA ALA A 148 8.70 -19.75 5.01
C ALA A 148 7.48 -20.25 4.21
N TYR A 149 6.65 -19.33 3.71
CA TYR A 149 5.36 -19.64 3.05
C TYR A 149 5.31 -19.18 1.58
N GLY A 150 6.41 -18.66 1.06
CA GLY A 150 6.52 -18.12 -0.29
C GLY A 150 6.05 -16.67 -0.40
N TRP A 151 6.68 -15.93 -1.32
CA TRP A 151 6.48 -14.47 -1.48
C TRP A 151 5.03 -14.05 -1.75
N LYS A 152 4.19 -14.93 -2.29
CA LYS A 152 2.77 -14.63 -2.55
C LYS A 152 1.95 -14.46 -1.28
N SER A 153 2.25 -15.21 -0.22
CA SER A 153 1.47 -15.24 1.01
C SER A 153 1.38 -13.87 1.72
N ILE A 154 2.39 -13.01 1.58
CA ILE A 154 2.34 -11.63 2.12
C ILE A 154 1.20 -10.81 1.50
N TYR A 155 0.89 -11.04 0.22
CA TYR A 155 -0.09 -10.25 -0.52
C TYR A 155 -1.52 -10.62 -0.13
N ILE A 156 -1.78 -11.90 0.17
CA ILE A 156 -3.10 -12.30 0.68
C ILE A 156 -3.29 -11.85 2.13
N LEU A 157 -2.24 -11.91 2.96
CA LEU A 157 -2.28 -11.38 4.33
C LEU A 157 -2.51 -9.86 4.35
N SER A 158 -1.89 -9.15 3.42
CA SER A 158 -2.10 -7.72 3.27
C SER A 158 -3.51 -7.40 2.79
N SER A 159 -4.03 -8.15 1.82
CA SER A 159 -5.40 -7.96 1.30
C SER A 159 -6.45 -8.13 2.39
N THR A 160 -6.30 -9.13 3.28
CA THR A 160 -7.20 -9.30 4.43
C THR A 160 -7.07 -8.16 5.43
N ALA A 161 -5.85 -7.70 5.73
CA ALA A 161 -5.62 -6.54 6.60
C ALA A 161 -6.25 -5.25 6.03
N MET A 162 -6.20 -5.07 4.71
CA MET A 162 -6.84 -3.95 4.03
C MET A 162 -8.38 -4.04 4.07
N LEU A 163 -8.96 -5.24 3.90
CA LEU A 163 -10.41 -5.45 4.04
C LEU A 163 -10.89 -5.17 5.46
N ILE A 164 -10.13 -5.58 6.47
CA ILE A 164 -10.44 -5.26 7.88
C ILE A 164 -10.37 -3.75 8.08
N SER A 165 -9.31 -3.10 7.58
CA SER A 165 -9.16 -1.64 7.65
C SER A 165 -10.33 -0.91 6.96
N PHE A 166 -10.81 -1.44 5.83
CA PHE A 166 -11.96 -0.92 5.11
C PHE A 166 -13.25 -0.99 5.94
N LEU A 167 -13.48 -2.08 6.67
CA LEU A 167 -14.64 -2.22 7.57
C LEU A 167 -14.60 -1.23 8.75
N PHE A 168 -13.42 -0.90 9.26
CA PHE A 168 -13.26 0.11 10.32
C PHE A 168 -13.37 1.55 9.80
N ILE A 169 -13.21 1.76 8.48
CA ILE A 169 -13.39 3.07 7.84
C ILE A 169 -14.88 3.42 7.65
N TYR A 170 -15.77 2.44 7.69
CA TYR A 170 -17.22 2.60 7.58
C TYR A 170 -17.87 2.64 8.96
#